data_AF-A0A1G5CGE2-F1
#
_entry.id   AF-A0A1G5CGE2-F1
#
_cell.length_a   1.000
_cell.length_b   1.000
_cell.length_c   1.000
_cell.angle_alpha   90.00
_cell.angle_beta   90.00
_cell.angle_gamma   90.00
#
_symmetry.space_group_name_H-M   'P 1'
#
loop_
_entity.id
_entity.type
_entity.pdbx_description
1 polymer ?
#
loop_
_entity_poly.entity_id
_entity_poly.type
_entity_poly.pdbx_seq_one_letter_code
_entity_poly.pdbx_strand_id
1 'polypeptide(L)' 'MECENGAQVTGAKGLRTTKGDAMLPNDPNMLLSVLNLKLRDYYPDLDALCDDLDVDREELLKKMDDAGYHYDPEGNCFR' A
#
# COMPACT_ATOMS: atom_id res chain seq x y z
N MET A 1 19.93 -20.79 -8.35
CA MET A 1 19.14 -19.77 -7.63
C MET A 1 18.27 -19.12 -8.68
N GLU A 2 17.21 -19.83 -9.06
CA GLU A 2 16.30 -19.37 -10.12
C GLU A 2 15.25 -18.50 -9.44
N CYS A 3 15.42 -17.19 -9.58
CA CYS A 3 14.40 -16.21 -9.20
C CYS A 3 13.60 -15.91 -10.46
N GLU A 4 12.81 -16.87 -10.91
CA GLU A 4 11.77 -16.65 -11.92
C GLU A 4 10.42 -16.77 -11.24
N ASN A 5 9.76 -15.64 -11.01
CA ASN A 5 8.30 -15.56 -11.09
C ASN A 5 7.96 -14.17 -11.59
N GLY A 6 7.66 -14.12 -12.89
CA GLY A 6 7.08 -12.94 -13.50
C GLY A 6 5.66 -12.71 -13.03
N ALA A 7 5.31 -11.44 -12.89
CA ALA A 7 3.98 -10.95 -13.22
C ALA A 7 4.16 -9.67 -14.02
N GLN A 8 4.04 -9.79 -15.33
CA GLN A 8 3.71 -8.66 -16.17
C GLN A 8 2.27 -8.25 -15.83
N VAL A 9 2.09 -7.10 -15.18
CA VAL A 9 0.81 -6.39 -15.25
C VAL A 9 1.06 -5.00 -15.81
N THR A 10 0.67 -4.89 -17.06
CA THR A 10 0.49 -3.68 -17.84
C THR A 10 -0.50 -2.76 -17.15
N GLY A 11 -0.08 -1.54 -16.84
CA GLY A 11 -0.96 -0.55 -16.23
C GLY A 11 -0.19 0.62 -15.68
N ALA A 12 0.64 1.28 -16.49
CA ALA A 12 1.11 2.61 -16.17
C ALA A 12 -0.09 3.58 -16.20
N LYS A 13 -0.92 3.55 -15.17
CA LYS A 13 -1.82 4.64 -14.85
C LYS A 13 -1.07 5.46 -13.82
N GLY A 14 -0.26 6.38 -14.35
CA GLY A 14 0.52 7.30 -13.52
C GLY A 14 -0.34 7.81 -12.38
N LEU A 15 0.22 7.73 -11.17
CA LEU A 15 -0.33 8.25 -9.93
C LEU A 15 -1.14 9.51 -10.21
N ARG A 16 -2.46 9.37 -10.33
CA ARG A 16 -3.35 10.53 -10.39
C ARG A 16 -3.60 10.93 -8.95
N THR A 17 -2.60 11.55 -8.33
CA THR A 17 -2.78 12.34 -7.11
C THR A 17 -3.52 13.62 -7.49
N THR A 18 -4.81 13.50 -7.79
CA THR A 18 -5.68 14.67 -7.96
C THR A 18 -6.55 14.83 -6.74
N LYS A 19 -6.06 15.70 -5.83
CA LYS A 19 -6.70 16.41 -4.71
C LYS A 19 -6.41 15.85 -3.31
N GLY A 20 -5.64 16.63 -2.54
CA GLY A 20 -5.55 16.52 -1.08
C GLY A 20 -4.19 16.11 -0.56
N ASP A 21 -3.17 16.91 -0.85
CA ASP A 21 -1.88 16.89 -0.15
C ASP A 21 -2.10 17.07 1.36
N ALA A 22 -2.14 15.98 2.15
CA ALA A 22 -2.13 16.09 3.61
C ALA A 22 -1.73 14.85 4.44
N MET A 23 -1.92 13.57 4.05
CA MET A 23 -1.87 12.50 5.08
C MET A 23 -1.06 11.23 4.84
N LEU A 24 -0.75 10.84 3.60
CA LEU A 24 0.11 9.66 3.37
C LEU A 24 1.55 10.10 3.04
N PRO A 25 2.53 9.75 3.89
CA PRO A 25 3.94 10.05 3.64
C PRO A 25 4.41 9.46 2.31
N ASN A 26 5.32 10.14 1.62
CA ASN A 26 5.96 9.58 0.43
C ASN A 26 7.07 8.58 0.79
N ASP A 27 7.75 8.80 1.92
CA ASP A 27 8.77 7.90 2.43
C ASP A 27 8.17 6.54 2.83
N PRO A 28 8.69 5.42 2.30
CA PRO A 28 8.10 4.10 2.52
C PRO A 28 8.09 3.70 4.00
N ASN A 29 9.14 4.00 4.76
CA ASN A 29 9.19 3.71 6.20
C ASN A 29 8.14 4.51 7.00
N MET A 30 7.89 5.75 6.60
CA MET A 30 6.91 6.60 7.26
C MET A 30 5.49 6.21 6.85
N LEU A 31 5.29 5.87 5.58
CA LEU A 31 4.05 5.34 5.03
C LEU A 31 3.67 4.03 5.72
N LEU A 32 4.62 3.10 5.87
CA LEU A 32 4.46 1.86 6.62
C LEU A 32 3.90 2.12 8.03
N SER A 33 4.51 3.06 8.75
CA SER A 33 4.10 3.38 10.12
C SER A 33 2.68 3.92 10.19
N VAL A 34 2.29 4.78 9.22
CA VAL A 34 0.93 5.32 9.12
C VAL A 34 -0.07 4.23 8.75
N LEU A 35 0.23 3.39 7.76
CA LEU A 35 -0.63 2.29 7.35
C LEU A 35 -0.85 1.31 8.50
N ASN A 36 0.20 0.87 9.18
CA ASN A 36 0.09 -0.03 10.32
C ASN A 36 -0.73 0.57 11.48
N LEU A 37 -0.56 1.86 11.77
CA LEU A 37 -1.37 2.53 12.79
C LEU A 37 -2.84 2.62 12.38
N LYS A 38 -3.11 2.94 11.10
CA LYS A 38 -4.46 3.06 10.58
C LYS A 38 -5.18 1.72 10.52
N LEU A 39 -4.54 0.68 10.02
CA LEU A 39 -5.08 -0.68 9.99
C LEU A 39 -5.33 -1.23 11.40
N ARG A 40 -4.48 -0.92 12.37
CA ARG A 40 -4.70 -1.42 13.74
C ARG A 40 -5.87 -0.74 14.45
N ASP A 41 -5.97 0.59 14.37
CA ASP A 41 -6.90 1.37 15.20
C ASP A 41 -8.19 1.78 14.48
N TYR A 42 -8.21 1.86 13.14
CA TYR A 42 -9.28 2.52 12.39
C TYR A 42 -9.95 1.64 11.33
N TYR A 43 -9.24 0.68 10.72
CA TYR A 43 -9.77 -0.09 9.59
C TYR A 43 -9.66 -1.60 9.80
N PRO A 44 -10.69 -2.38 9.46
CA PRO A 44 -10.66 -3.84 9.63
C PRO A 44 -9.67 -4.54 8.70
N ASP A 45 -9.33 -3.92 7.58
CA ASP A 45 -8.49 -4.47 6.53
C ASP A 45 -7.99 -3.36 5.59
N LEU A 46 -7.01 -3.72 4.76
CA LEU A 46 -6.44 -2.83 3.75
C LEU A 46 -7.48 -2.31 2.74
N ASP A 47 -8.50 -3.10 2.43
CA ASP A 47 -9.51 -2.72 1.44
C ASP A 47 -10.37 -1.56 1.96
N ALA A 48 -10.84 -1.64 3.20
CA ALA A 48 -11.56 -0.55 3.87
C ALA A 48 -10.73 0.73 4.00
N LEU A 49 -9.42 0.61 4.26
CA LEU A 49 -8.51 1.76 4.29
C LEU A 49 -8.38 2.40 2.91
N CYS A 50 -8.22 1.58 1.87
CA CYS A 50 -8.07 2.04 0.49
C CYS A 50 -9.35 2.72 -0.02
N ASP A 51 -10.53 2.18 0.28
CA ASP A 51 -11.83 2.77 -0.08
C ASP A 51 -12.03 4.14 0.58
N ASP A 52 -11.74 4.27 1.88
CA ASP A 52 -11.89 5.52 2.63
C ASP A 52 -10.88 6.60 2.20
N LEU A 53 -9.66 6.20 1.85
CA LEU A 53 -8.60 7.11 1.40
C LEU A 53 -8.62 7.38 -0.13
N ASP A 54 -9.54 6.77 -0.88
CA ASP A 54 -9.59 6.79 -2.35
C ASP A 54 -8.24 6.39 -2.98
N VAL A 55 -7.60 5.35 -2.42
CA VAL A 55 -6.32 4.81 -2.85
C VAL A 55 -6.52 3.46 -3.52
N ASP A 56 -5.82 3.24 -4.63
CA ASP A 56 -5.81 1.94 -5.28
C ASP A 56 -4.97 0.93 -4.47
N ARG A 57 -5.61 -0.16 -4.05
CA ARG A 57 -4.99 -1.21 -3.24
C ARG A 57 -3.80 -1.85 -3.95
N GLU A 58 -3.90 -2.14 -5.25
CA GLU A 58 -2.84 -2.81 -5.99
C GLU A 58 -1.61 -1.92 -6.11
N GLU A 59 -1.80 -0.64 -6.40
CA GLU A 59 -0.70 0.34 -6.46
C GLU A 59 -0.05 0.57 -5.10
N LEU A 60 -0.83 0.60 -4.01
CA LEU A 60 -0.30 0.72 -2.65
C LEU A 60 0.54 -0.50 -2.26
N LEU A 61 0.03 -1.70 -2.54
CA LEU A 61 0.75 -2.95 -2.32
C LEU A 61 2.06 -2.97 -3.10
N LYS A 62 2.03 -2.60 -4.38
CA LYS A 62 3.21 -2.52 -5.23
C LYS A 62 4.23 -1.52 -4.73
N LYS A 63 3.79 -0.35 -4.23
CA LYS A 63 4.69 0.66 -3.65
C LYS A 63 5.37 0.16 -2.37
N MET A 64 4.65 -0.58 -1.54
CA MET A 64 5.21 -1.21 -0.34
C MET A 64 6.15 -2.36 -0.71
N ASP A 65 5.78 -3.17 -1.70
CA ASP A 65 6.57 -4.30 -2.21
C ASP A 65 7.92 -3.83 -2.81
N ASP A 66 7.91 -2.74 -3.58
CA ASP A 66 9.13 -2.11 -4.12
C ASP A 66 10.07 -1.60 -3.00
N ALA A 67 9.51 -1.24 -1.85
CA ALA A 67 10.25 -0.87 -0.64
C ALA A 67 10.63 -2.08 0.25
N GLY A 68 10.21 -3.30 -0.11
CA GLY A 68 10.49 -4.53 0.63
C GLY A 68 9.51 -4.83 1.76
N TYR A 69 8.31 -4.24 1.75
CA TYR A 69 7.25 -4.49 2.72
C TYR A 69 6.06 -5.19 2.06
N HIS A 70 5.50 -6.18 2.73
CA HIS A 70 4.34 -6.93 2.25
C HIS A 70 3.19 -6.87 3.24
N TYR A 71 1.96 -6.77 2.72
CA TYR A 71 0.76 -6.80 3.54
C TYR A 71 0.46 -8.22 4.04
N ASP A 72 0.26 -8.35 5.34
CA ASP A 72 -0.16 -9.56 6.04
C ASP A 72 -1.65 -9.44 6.42
N PRO A 73 -2.55 -10.18 5.73
CA PRO A 73 -3.97 -10.14 6.03
C PRO A 73 -4.32 -10.81 7.37
N GLU A 74 -3.48 -11.74 7.86
CA GLU A 74 -3.70 -12.42 9.15
C GLU A 74 -3.49 -11.48 10.33
N GLY A 75 -2.45 -10.63 10.27
CA GLY A 75 -2.13 -9.62 11.27
C GLY A 75 -2.69 -8.23 10.99
N ASN A 76 -3.36 -8.02 9.85
CA ASN A 76 -3.81 -6.72 9.34
C ASN A 76 -2.71 -5.64 9.42
N CYS A 77 -1.52 -5.98 8.93
CA CYS A 77 -0.34 -5.10 9.01
C CYS A 77 0.64 -5.36 7.87
N PHE A 78 1.49 -4.38 7.57
CA PHE A 78 2.61 -4.51 6.66
C PHE A 78 3.89 -4.88 7.42
N ARG A 79 4.69 -5.76 6.83
CA ARG A 79 5.93 -6.29 7.42
C ARG A 79 7.03 -6.51 6.39
#